data_AF-A0AAW6VJZ0-F1
#
_entry.id   AF-A0AAW6VJZ0-F1
#
_cell.length_a   1.000
_cell.length_b   1.000
_cell.length_c   1.000
_cell.angle_alpha   90.00
_cell.angle_beta   90.00
_cell.angle_gamma   90.00
#
_symmetry.space_group_name_H-M   'P 1'
#
loop_
_entity.id
_entity.type
_entity.pdbx_description
1 polymer ?
#
loop_
_entity_poly.entity_id
_entity_poly.type
_entity_poly.pdbx_seq_one_letter_code
_entity_poly.pdbx_strand_id
1 'polypeptide(L)' 'MDATIQQENVYFVSWVEANGLGANVVLNLKDKKVNAFLKIDREIIPLSGTVTIIK' A
#
# COMPACT_ATOMS: atom_id res chain seq x y z
N MET A 1 10.46 -5.86 -2.23
CA MET A 1 9.52 -5.06 -1.43
C MET A 1 10.34 -3.93 -0.86
N ASP A 2 10.11 -2.73 -1.34
CA ASP A 2 10.82 -1.56 -0.83
C ASP A 2 9.85 -0.75 0.03
N ALA A 3 10.33 -0.34 1.20
CA ALA A 3 9.57 0.49 2.13
C ALA A 3 10.33 1.80 2.36
N THR A 4 9.66 2.93 2.15
CA THR A 4 10.24 4.27 2.40
C THR A 4 9.34 5.06 3.35
N ILE A 5 9.95 5.75 4.31
CA ILE A 5 9.29 6.65 5.25
C ILE A 5 9.40 8.07 4.69
N GLN A 6 8.26 8.73 4.41
CA GLN A 6 8.27 10.11 3.88
C GLN A 6 7.89 11.17 4.94
N GLN A 7 7.12 10.77 5.96
CA GLN A 7 6.68 11.58 7.10
C GLN A 7 6.52 10.66 8.32
N GLU A 8 6.56 11.18 9.55
CA GLU A 8 6.33 10.37 10.75
C GLU A 8 5.02 9.56 10.61
N ASN A 9 5.10 8.24 10.75
CA ASN A 9 3.98 7.29 10.65
C ASN A 9 3.36 7.08 9.25
N VAL A 10 3.96 7.63 8.18
CA VAL A 10 3.54 7.36 6.80
C VAL A 10 4.55 6.46 6.10
N TYR A 11 4.07 5.29 5.66
CA TYR A 11 4.88 4.26 5.00
C TYR A 11 4.37 4.01 3.60
N PHE A 12 5.30 3.96 2.66
CA PHE A 12 5.04 3.54 1.29
C PHE A 12 5.56 2.13 1.12
N VAL A 13 4.71 1.20 0.71
CA VAL A 13 5.08 -0.18 0.43
C VAL A 13 4.74 -0.46 -1.03
N SER A 14 5.74 -0.89 -1.80
CA SER A 14 5.54 -1.27 -3.18
C SER A 14 6.16 -2.63 -3.49
N TRP A 15 5.47 -3.39 -4.34
CA TRP A 15 5.98 -4.63 -4.89
C TRP A 15 5.33 -4.94 -6.23
N VAL A 16 6.03 -5.77 -7.00
CA VAL A 16 5.54 -6.38 -8.24
C VAL A 16 5.97 -7.85 -8.20
N GLU A 17 5.05 -8.74 -8.54
CA GLU A 17 5.26 -10.17 -8.66
C GLU A 17 5.62 -10.55 -10.11
N ALA A 18 6.17 -11.75 -10.31
CA ALA A 18 6.61 -12.22 -11.61
C ALA A 18 5.48 -12.31 -12.66
N ASN A 19 4.23 -12.50 -12.22
CA ASN A 19 3.03 -12.53 -13.07
C ASN A 19 2.51 -11.12 -13.42
N GLY A 20 3.15 -10.05 -12.95
CA GLY A 20 2.73 -8.67 -13.20
C GLY A 20 1.67 -8.13 -12.24
N LEU A 21 1.17 -8.94 -11.30
CA LEU A 21 0.42 -8.49 -10.13
C LEU A 21 1.32 -7.57 -9.31
N GLY A 22 0.80 -6.46 -8.82
CA GLY A 22 1.59 -5.59 -7.97
C GLY A 22 0.71 -4.62 -7.22
N ALA A 23 1.28 -3.97 -6.21
CA ALA A 23 0.57 -2.94 -5.50
C ALA A 23 1.50 -1.81 -5.05
N ASN A 24 0.91 -0.64 -4.95
CA ASN A 24 1.47 0.50 -4.25
C ASN A 24 0.55 0.83 -3.09
N VAL A 25 1.06 0.82 -1.87
CA VAL A 25 0.28 0.99 -0.65
C VAL A 25 0.86 2.16 0.15
N VAL A 26 -0.01 3.08 0.54
CA VAL A 26 0.29 4.18 1.45
C VAL A 26 -0.41 3.92 2.78
N LEU A 27 0.37 3.65 3.82
CA LEU A 27 -0.11 3.40 5.17
C LEU A 27 0.13 4.66 6.00
N ASN A 28 -0.93 5.22 6.58
CA ASN A 28 -0.84 6.27 7.59
C ASN A 28 -1.24 5.67 8.93
N LEU A 29 -0.25 5.33 9.76
CA LEU A 29 -0.46 4.68 11.05
C LEU A 29 -0.96 5.64 12.14
N LYS A 30 -0.78 6.96 11.93
CA LYS A 30 -1.33 8.01 12.81
C LYS A 30 -2.84 8.10 12.65
N ASP A 31 -3.31 8.21 11.41
CA ASP A 31 -4.73 8.37 11.09
C ASP A 31 -5.47 7.02 10.93
N LYS A 32 -4.74 5.90 11.06
CA LYS A 32 -5.24 4.54 10.83
C LYS A 32 -5.91 4.37 9.47
N LYS A 33 -5.31 4.97 8.43
CA LYS A 33 -5.81 4.92 7.05
C LYS A 33 -4.84 4.18 6.14
N VAL A 34 -5.41 3.50 5.15
CA VAL A 34 -4.66 2.93 4.04
C VAL A 34 -5.28 3.36 2.72
N ASN A 35 -4.44 3.71 1.77
CA ASN A 35 -4.80 3.82 0.37
C ASN A 35 -3.88 2.91 -0.43
N ALA A 36 -4.42 2.19 -1.40
CA ALA A 36 -3.64 1.30 -2.24
C ALA A 36 -4.09 1.37 -3.70
N PHE A 37 -3.16 1.12 -4.61
CA PHE A 37 -3.43 0.87 -6.01
C PHE A 37 -2.98 -0.54 -6.32
N LEU A 38 -3.93 -1.43 -6.61
CA LEU A 38 -3.68 -2.81 -7.01
C LEU A 38 -3.64 -2.87 -8.53
N LYS A 39 -2.55 -3.41 -9.08
CA LYS A 39 -2.41 -3.67 -10.51
C LYS A 39 -2.68 -5.14 -10.77
N ILE A 40 -3.70 -5.46 -11.55
CA ILE A 40 -4.00 -6.81 -12.04
C ILE A 40 -4.01 -6.74 -13.57
N ASP A 41 -3.14 -7.52 -14.22
CA ASP A 41 -2.95 -7.47 -15.67
C ASP A 41 -2.73 -6.04 -16.21
N ARG A 42 -3.75 -5.49 -16.91
CA ARG A 42 -3.75 -4.13 -17.48
C ARG A 42 -4.62 -3.14 -16.69
N GLU A 43 -5.24 -3.58 -15.61
CA GLU A 43 -6.13 -2.78 -14.78
C GLU A 43 -5.40 -2.24 -13.55
N ILE A 44 -5.84 -1.06 -13.10
CA ILE A 44 -5.43 -0.45 -11.85
C ILE A 44 -6.68 -0.19 -11.02
N ILE A 45 -6.76 -0.85 -9.86
CA ILE A 45 -7.89 -0.80 -8.95
C ILE A 45 -7.50 0.03 -7.73
N PRO A 46 -8.13 1.20 -7.51
CA PRO A 46 -7.92 1.98 -6.29
C PRO A 46 -8.68 1.34 -5.12
N LEU A 47 -8.01 1.22 -3.99
CA LEU A 47 -8.54 0.68 -2.74
C LEU A 47 -8.27 1.68 -1.62
N SER A 48 -9.22 1.81 -0.68
CA SER A 48 -9.05 2.61 0.53
C SER A 48 -9.67 1.90 1.73
N GLY A 49 -9.14 2.16 2.92
CA GLY A 49 -9.60 1.48 4.12
C GLY A 49 -8.98 2.00 5.41
N THR A 50 -9.16 1.20 6.46
CA THR A 50 -8.63 1.46 7.80
C THR A 50 -7.57 0.44 8.18
N VAL A 51 -6.55 0.88 8.92
CA VAL A 51 -5.48 0.02 9.43
C VAL A 51 -5.79 -0.40 10.86
N THR A 52 -5.86 -1.70 11.09
CA THR A 52 -5.89 -2.29 12.43
C THR A 52 -4.56 -2.96 12.71
N ILE A 53 -3.90 -2.58 13.80
CA ILE A 53 -2.64 -3.21 14.24
C ILE A 53 -3.02 -4.42 15.08
N ILE A 54 -2.69 -5.61 14.61
CA ILE A 54 -2.89 -6.87 15.32
C ILE A 54 -1.59 -7.21 16.07
N LYS A 55 -1.72 -7.60 17.33
CA LYS A 55 -0.60 -7.96 18.23
C LYS A 55 -0.47 -9.47 18.33
#